data_AF-A0A1Y4A8A2-F1
#
_entry.id   AF-A0A1Y4A8A2-F1
#
_cell.length_a   1.000
_cell.length_b   1.000
_cell.length_c   1.000
_cell.angle_alpha   90.00
_cell.angle_beta   90.00
_cell.angle_gamma   90.00
#
_symmetry.space_group_name_H-M   'P 1'
#
loop_
_entity.id
_entity.type
_entity.pdbx_description
1 polymer ?
#
loop_
_entity_poly.entity_id
_entity_poly.type
_entity_poly.pdbx_seq_one_letter_code
_entity_poly.pdbx_strand_id
1 'polypeptide(L)'
;MNKDNEIYVFLSHSHLDYEKVRTVRNLLEQEGYRPLMFFLKCLENEKYEELTKTLIKEEIDSRQRFILCASEHAKTSDWVKFEINHIVSTNRPYEIIELDAPIEAQMLAVKNFKRRSTVFISAPRQLDALVQMTIHALKKNDFQMFYDKYDLMEGADFASEIKQQLRKSSDNGYVLIFIDENLKENSFQYFEIQCAMKINHSMQEQRVIPIWASQKFDYDELLDLPPIVFECFRYHAGINVCKMDIKTSALTIANRLVEIDVQQNNHNVESSVAE
;
A
#
# COMPACT_ATOMS: atom_id res chain seq x y z
N MET A 1 -6.90 23.79 2.84
CA MET A 1 -7.90 22.74 3.17
C MET A 1 -7.99 21.83 1.95
N ASN A 2 -7.23 20.73 1.92
CA ASN A 2 -7.36 19.73 0.88
C ASN A 2 -8.62 18.92 1.15
N LYS A 3 -9.41 18.61 0.11
CA LYS A 3 -10.37 17.52 0.20
C LYS A 3 -9.60 16.29 0.63
N ASP A 4 -9.90 15.76 1.81
CA ASP A 4 -9.37 14.47 2.24
C ASP A 4 -9.67 13.47 1.12
N ASN A 5 -8.64 12.81 0.60
CA ASN A 5 -8.83 11.69 -0.32
C ASN A 5 -9.48 10.58 0.51
N GLU A 6 -10.81 10.55 0.53
CA GLU A 6 -11.56 9.48 1.16
C GLU A 6 -11.22 8.16 0.46
N ILE A 7 -10.66 7.20 1.21
CA ILE A 7 -10.33 5.89 0.67
C ILE A 7 -11.52 4.96 0.88
N TYR A 8 -12.11 4.53 -0.22
CA TYR A 8 -13.24 3.60 -0.22
C TYR A 8 -12.74 2.16 -0.25
N VAL A 9 -13.30 1.31 0.60
CA VAL A 9 -12.87 -0.08 0.74
C VAL A 9 -14.04 -1.00 0.43
N PHE A 10 -13.90 -1.85 -0.57
CA PHE A 10 -14.94 -2.84 -0.89
C PHE A 10 -14.84 -4.01 0.08
N LEU A 11 -15.92 -4.29 0.82
CA LEU A 11 -16.00 -5.42 1.74
C LEU A 11 -16.75 -6.59 1.10
N SER A 12 -16.01 -7.61 0.68
CA SER A 12 -16.60 -8.89 0.27
C SER A 12 -16.97 -9.69 1.51
N HIS A 13 -18.25 -10.04 1.65
CA HIS A 13 -18.77 -10.66 2.86
C HIS A 13 -20.07 -11.42 2.60
N SER A 14 -20.41 -12.37 3.48
CA SER A 14 -21.74 -12.96 3.49
C SER A 14 -22.74 -12.07 4.24
N HIS A 15 -23.95 -11.93 3.70
CA HIS A 15 -25.04 -11.21 4.36
C HIS A 15 -25.48 -11.87 5.68
N LEU A 16 -25.20 -13.16 5.85
CA LEU A 16 -25.46 -13.90 7.10
C LEU A 16 -24.57 -13.44 8.26
N ASP A 17 -23.46 -12.76 7.97
CA ASP A 17 -22.50 -12.28 8.96
C ASP A 17 -22.64 -10.78 9.27
N TYR A 18 -23.79 -10.18 8.91
CA TYR A 18 -24.00 -8.74 8.94
C TYR A 18 -23.48 -8.03 10.20
N GLU A 19 -23.79 -8.54 11.40
CA GLU A 19 -23.35 -7.91 12.66
C GLU A 19 -21.83 -8.01 12.89
N LYS A 20 -21.20 -9.11 12.47
CA LYS A 20 -19.73 -9.25 12.56
C LYS A 20 -19.04 -8.32 11.56
N VAL A 21 -19.54 -8.27 10.33
CA VAL A 21 -19.02 -7.37 9.29
C VAL A 21 -19.21 -5.91 9.68
N ARG A 22 -20.33 -5.57 10.32
CA ARG A 22 -20.56 -4.23 10.87
C ARG A 22 -19.51 -3.83 11.90
N THR A 23 -18.97 -4.78 12.67
CA THR A 23 -17.87 -4.51 13.60
C THR A 23 -16.60 -4.12 12.85
N VAL A 24 -16.21 -4.90 11.83
CA VAL A 24 -15.07 -4.57 10.95
C VAL A 24 -15.26 -3.22 10.26
N ARG A 25 -16.48 -2.93 9.76
CA ARG A 25 -16.84 -1.64 9.17
C ARG A 25 -16.56 -0.49 10.14
N ASN A 26 -17.03 -0.59 11.38
CA ASN A 26 -16.83 0.46 12.38
C ASN A 26 -15.34 0.67 12.69
N LEU A 27 -14.55 -0.41 12.74
CA LEU A 27 -13.09 -0.33 12.93
C LEU A 27 -12.41 0.42 11.77
N LEU A 28 -12.81 0.12 10.52
CA LEU A 28 -12.30 0.81 9.32
C LEU A 28 -12.66 2.30 9.32
N GLU A 29 -13.90 2.64 9.68
CA GLU A 29 -14.36 4.03 9.78
C GLU A 29 -13.58 4.81 10.85
N GLN A 30 -13.29 4.20 12.00
CA GLN A 30 -12.44 4.80 13.04
C GLN A 30 -11.02 5.10 12.54
N GLU A 31 -10.51 4.29 11.61
CA GLU A 31 -9.20 4.50 10.99
C GLU A 31 -9.24 5.47 9.79
N GLY A 32 -10.42 6.00 9.44
CA GLY A 32 -10.60 7.02 8.40
C GLY A 32 -11.01 6.50 7.02
N TYR A 33 -11.36 5.23 6.89
CA TYR A 33 -11.80 4.62 5.63
C TYR A 33 -13.32 4.78 5.40
N ARG A 34 -13.74 4.54 4.15
CA ARG A 34 -15.15 4.49 3.72
C ARG A 34 -15.51 3.08 3.23
N PRO A 35 -15.78 2.14 4.16
CA PRO A 35 -16.15 0.78 3.79
C PRO A 35 -17.50 0.74 3.05
N LEU A 36 -17.54 -0.05 1.97
CA LEU A 36 -18.73 -0.32 1.17
C LEU A 36 -19.18 -1.75 1.44
N MET A 37 -20.38 -1.88 1.99
CA MET A 37 -21.05 -3.14 2.24
C MET A 37 -22.26 -3.25 1.32
N PHE A 38 -22.21 -4.20 0.39
CA PHE A 38 -23.37 -4.51 -0.45
C PHE A 38 -24.20 -5.63 0.16
N PHE A 39 -25.48 -5.34 0.40
CA PHE A 39 -26.51 -6.36 0.56
C PHE A 39 -27.72 -5.94 -0.27
N LEU A 40 -27.73 -6.39 -1.52
CA LEU A 40 -28.79 -6.06 -2.46
C LEU A 40 -29.83 -7.18 -2.43
N LYS A 41 -31.04 -6.90 -1.95
CA LYS A 41 -32.11 -7.90 -1.90
C LYS A 41 -32.47 -8.49 -3.27
N CYS A 42 -32.19 -7.77 -4.36
CA CYS A 42 -32.37 -8.28 -5.72
C CYS A 42 -31.47 -9.47 -6.06
N LEU A 43 -30.41 -9.74 -5.28
CA LEU A 43 -29.55 -10.93 -5.41
C LEU A 43 -30.31 -12.24 -5.16
N GLU A 44 -31.43 -12.19 -4.44
CA GLU A 44 -32.31 -13.35 -4.21
C GLU A 44 -33.15 -13.72 -5.44
N ASN A 45 -33.13 -12.89 -6.49
CA ASN A 45 -33.93 -13.07 -7.69
C ASN A 45 -33.04 -13.33 -8.90
N GLU A 46 -33.05 -14.57 -9.39
CA GLU A 46 -32.27 -15.05 -10.54
C GLU A 46 -32.38 -14.14 -11.78
N LYS A 47 -33.53 -13.48 -11.97
CA LYS A 47 -33.75 -12.53 -13.09
C LYS A 47 -32.71 -11.41 -13.12
N TYR A 48 -32.22 -10.96 -11.95
CA TYR A 48 -31.30 -9.83 -11.84
C TYR A 48 -29.86 -10.26 -11.62
N GLU A 49 -29.57 -11.57 -11.60
CA GLU A 49 -28.25 -12.08 -11.26
C GLU A 49 -27.16 -11.51 -12.18
N GLU A 50 -27.30 -11.65 -13.50
CA GLU A 50 -26.29 -11.17 -14.45
C GLU A 50 -26.11 -9.65 -14.43
N LEU A 51 -27.20 -8.89 -14.34
CA LEU A 51 -27.13 -7.43 -14.18
C LEU A 51 -26.36 -7.05 -12.91
N THR A 52 -26.61 -7.76 -11.81
CA THR A 52 -25.98 -7.46 -10.53
C THR A 52 -24.50 -7.86 -10.53
N LYS A 53 -24.15 -9.00 -11.15
CA LYS A 53 -22.76 -9.38 -11.40
C LYS A 53 -22.00 -8.31 -12.20
N THR A 54 -22.62 -7.75 -13.24
CA THR A 54 -22.01 -6.66 -14.02
C THR A 54 -21.75 -5.44 -13.14
N LEU A 55 -22.73 -4.97 -12.36
CA LEU A 55 -22.57 -3.81 -11.49
C LEU A 55 -21.48 -4.02 -10.42
N ILE A 56 -21.43 -5.22 -9.82
CA ILE A 56 -20.41 -5.56 -8.82
C ILE A 56 -19.02 -5.57 -9.46
N LYS A 57 -18.86 -6.09 -10.68
CA LYS A 57 -17.59 -6.04 -11.42
C LYS A 57 -17.16 -4.61 -11.70
N GLU A 58 -18.06 -3.77 -12.21
CA GLU A 58 -17.75 -2.35 -12.49
C GLU A 58 -17.35 -1.60 -11.21
N GLU A 59 -18.00 -1.90 -10.09
CA GLU A 59 -17.63 -1.35 -8.79
C GLU A 59 -16.23 -1.82 -8.38
N ILE A 60 -15.94 -3.12 -8.43
CA ILE A 60 -14.61 -3.66 -8.13
C ILE A 60 -13.55 -3.02 -9.04
N ASP A 61 -13.79 -2.93 -10.34
CA ASP A 61 -12.88 -2.36 -11.32
C ASP A 61 -12.57 -0.88 -11.04
N SER A 62 -13.47 -0.18 -10.34
CA SER A 62 -13.34 1.23 -9.96
C SER A 62 -12.63 1.45 -8.61
N ARG A 63 -12.32 0.40 -7.84
CA ARG A 63 -11.75 0.50 -6.47
C ARG A 63 -10.33 -0.03 -6.35
N GLN A 64 -9.54 0.51 -5.43
CA GLN A 64 -8.13 0.09 -5.29
C GLN A 64 -7.87 -0.74 -4.03
N ARG A 65 -8.88 -0.92 -3.18
CA ARG A 65 -8.76 -1.53 -1.85
C ARG A 65 -9.92 -2.48 -1.56
N PHE A 66 -9.57 -3.69 -1.14
CA PHE A 66 -10.51 -4.78 -0.95
C PHE A 66 -10.20 -5.51 0.35
N ILE A 67 -11.25 -5.96 1.03
CA ILE A 67 -11.15 -6.82 2.20
C ILE A 67 -12.17 -7.96 2.03
N LEU A 68 -11.70 -9.19 2.21
CA LEU A 68 -12.53 -10.35 2.44
C LEU A 68 -12.80 -10.47 3.94
N CYS A 69 -14.07 -10.35 4.32
CA CYS A 69 -14.53 -10.68 5.66
C CYS A 69 -14.78 -12.19 5.72
N ALA A 70 -13.78 -12.95 6.15
CA ALA A 70 -13.79 -14.41 6.13
C ALA A 70 -14.62 -15.00 7.28
N SER A 71 -15.41 -16.01 6.95
CA SER A 71 -16.25 -16.80 7.84
C SER A 71 -16.65 -18.09 7.12
N GLU A 72 -17.24 -19.04 7.85
CA GLU A 72 -17.83 -20.24 7.22
C GLU A 72 -18.94 -19.89 6.21
N HIS A 73 -19.78 -18.89 6.50
CA HIS A 73 -20.80 -18.45 5.55
C HIS A 73 -20.18 -17.81 4.29
N ALA A 74 -19.13 -17.01 4.43
CA ALA A 74 -18.43 -16.38 3.32
C ALA A 74 -17.78 -17.44 2.40
N LYS A 75 -17.16 -18.48 2.97
CA LYS A 75 -16.58 -19.62 2.23
C LYS A 75 -17.60 -20.36 1.37
N THR A 76 -18.85 -20.46 1.84
CA THR A 76 -19.92 -21.16 1.10
C THR A 76 -20.67 -20.29 0.09
N SER A 77 -20.59 -18.96 0.19
CA SER A 77 -21.36 -18.02 -0.64
C SER A 77 -20.82 -17.91 -2.07
N ASP A 78 -21.66 -18.17 -3.07
CA ASP A 78 -21.29 -18.05 -4.48
C ASP A 78 -21.00 -16.61 -4.90
N TRP A 79 -21.66 -15.63 -4.29
CA TRP A 79 -21.39 -14.22 -4.53
C TRP A 79 -20.01 -13.79 -4.02
N VAL A 80 -19.64 -14.23 -2.81
CA VAL A 80 -18.31 -13.93 -2.24
C VAL A 80 -17.22 -14.57 -3.10
N LYS A 81 -17.39 -15.84 -3.50
CA LYS A 81 -16.45 -16.51 -4.41
C LYS A 81 -16.32 -15.76 -5.74
N PHE A 82 -17.44 -15.33 -6.32
CA PHE A 82 -17.45 -14.55 -7.55
C PHE A 82 -16.68 -13.22 -7.41
N GLU A 83 -16.92 -12.47 -6.34
CA GLU A 83 -16.25 -11.20 -6.04
C GLU A 83 -14.75 -11.39 -5.89
N ILE A 84 -14.31 -12.35 -5.07
CA ILE A 84 -12.89 -12.62 -4.82
C ILE A 84 -12.19 -13.11 -6.09
N ASN A 85 -12.82 -14.01 -6.84
CA ASN A 85 -12.26 -14.46 -8.13
C ASN A 85 -12.06 -13.29 -9.10
N HIS A 86 -13.01 -12.34 -9.14
CA HIS A 86 -12.87 -11.15 -9.97
C HIS A 86 -11.73 -10.24 -9.47
N ILE A 87 -11.67 -9.95 -8.16
CA ILE A 87 -10.59 -9.16 -7.56
C ILE A 87 -9.21 -9.76 -7.88
N VAL A 88 -9.03 -11.07 -7.66
CA VAL A 88 -7.78 -11.79 -7.96
C VAL A 88 -7.44 -11.67 -9.45
N SER A 89 -8.43 -11.81 -10.34
CA SER A 89 -8.22 -11.70 -11.79
C SER A 89 -7.77 -10.30 -12.24
N THR A 90 -8.10 -9.25 -11.47
CA THR A 90 -7.63 -7.88 -11.72
C THR A 90 -6.22 -7.59 -11.22
N ASN A 91 -5.56 -8.57 -10.58
CA ASN A 91 -4.23 -8.44 -9.98
C ASN A 91 -4.15 -7.26 -8.99
N ARG A 92 -5.17 -7.14 -8.13
CA ARG A 92 -5.25 -6.10 -7.08
C ARG A 92 -5.05 -6.72 -5.69
N PRO A 93 -4.45 -5.97 -4.76
CA PRO A 93 -4.24 -6.46 -3.40
C PRO A 93 -5.57 -6.53 -2.64
N TYR A 94 -5.75 -7.57 -1.84
CA TYR A 94 -6.85 -7.67 -0.89
C TYR A 94 -6.36 -8.27 0.42
N GLU A 95 -7.01 -7.92 1.52
CA GLU A 95 -6.73 -8.48 2.84
C GLU A 95 -7.84 -9.42 3.28
N ILE A 96 -7.50 -10.33 4.18
CA ILE A 96 -8.47 -11.22 4.83
C ILE A 96 -8.60 -10.81 6.29
N ILE A 97 -9.84 -10.63 6.75
CA ILE A 97 -10.17 -10.43 8.15
C ILE A 97 -11.08 -11.56 8.58
N GLU A 98 -10.57 -12.43 9.45
CA GLU A 98 -11.33 -13.52 10.07
C GLU A 98 -12.36 -12.96 11.05
N LEU A 99 -13.65 -13.12 10.73
CA LEU A 99 -14.76 -12.57 11.51
C LEU A 99 -14.96 -13.28 12.86
N ASP A 100 -14.51 -14.52 12.96
CA ASP A 100 -14.59 -15.34 14.18
C ASP A 100 -13.37 -15.18 15.09
N ALA A 101 -12.34 -14.45 14.66
CA ALA A 101 -11.20 -14.13 15.49
C ALA A 101 -11.57 -13.15 16.61
N PRO A 102 -10.83 -13.16 17.75
CA PRO A 102 -11.01 -12.16 18.80
C PRO A 102 -10.92 -10.72 18.28
N ILE A 103 -11.64 -9.79 18.92
CA ILE A 103 -11.72 -8.39 18.45
C ILE A 103 -10.34 -7.75 18.34
N GLU A 104 -9.41 -8.09 19.23
CA GLU A 104 -8.03 -7.59 19.21
C GLU A 104 -7.29 -8.01 17.93
N ALA A 105 -7.53 -9.23 17.45
CA ALA A 105 -6.96 -9.72 16.20
C ALA A 105 -7.57 -9.00 14.99
N GLN A 106 -8.88 -8.74 14.99
CA GLN A 106 -9.54 -7.96 13.94
C GLN A 106 -9.02 -6.50 13.92
N MET A 107 -8.87 -5.88 15.09
CA MET A 107 -8.26 -4.55 15.22
C MET A 107 -6.83 -4.52 14.69
N LEU A 108 -6.03 -5.56 14.96
CA LEU A 108 -4.68 -5.67 14.44
C LEU A 108 -4.69 -5.82 12.92
N ALA A 109 -5.59 -6.63 12.35
CA ALA A 109 -5.73 -6.80 10.91
C ALA A 109 -6.11 -5.47 10.21
N VAL A 110 -7.07 -4.72 10.75
CA VAL A 110 -7.43 -3.39 10.23
C VAL A 110 -6.25 -2.41 10.31
N LYS A 111 -5.49 -2.42 11.41
CA LYS A 111 -4.28 -1.60 11.53
C LYS A 111 -3.21 -2.00 10.52
N ASN A 112 -3.05 -3.28 10.25
CA ASN A 112 -2.09 -3.78 9.27
C ASN A 112 -2.49 -3.36 7.85
N PHE A 113 -3.77 -3.52 7.50
CA PHE A 113 -4.35 -3.01 6.25
C PHE A 113 -4.05 -1.51 6.06
N LYS A 114 -4.25 -0.70 7.10
CA LYS A 114 -3.92 0.73 7.05
C LYS A 114 -2.45 0.98 6.79
N ARG A 115 -1.58 0.36 7.58
CA ARG A 115 -0.13 0.55 7.48
C ARG A 115 0.39 0.18 6.10
N ARG A 116 -0.14 -0.86 5.47
CA ARG A 116 0.22 -1.26 4.09
C ARG A 116 -0.09 -0.23 3.03
N SER A 117 -1.16 0.52 3.23
CA SER A 117 -1.47 1.65 2.35
C SER A 117 -0.59 2.88 2.60
N THR A 118 0.30 2.86 3.61
CA THR A 118 1.14 4.01 3.99
C THR A 118 2.50 3.95 3.32
N VAL A 119 2.95 5.09 2.77
CA VAL A 119 4.26 5.22 2.14
C VAL A 119 5.01 6.41 2.70
N PHE A 120 6.23 6.18 3.19
CA PHE A 120 7.20 7.23 3.50
C PHE A 120 8.03 7.55 2.26
N ILE A 121 8.25 8.84 1.98
CA ILE A 121 9.10 9.28 0.88
C ILE A 121 10.35 9.97 1.44
N SER A 122 11.53 9.40 1.16
CA SER A 122 12.83 10.04 1.35
C SER A 122 13.37 10.46 -0.01
N ALA A 123 13.52 11.76 -0.24
CA ALA A 123 13.97 12.28 -1.52
C ALA A 123 14.75 13.59 -1.36
N PRO A 124 15.74 13.85 -2.21
CA PRO A 124 16.44 15.12 -2.19
C PRO A 124 15.58 16.21 -2.84
N ARG A 125 15.78 17.46 -2.43
CA ARG A 125 14.93 18.59 -2.85
C ARG A 125 14.89 18.82 -4.36
N GLN A 126 15.96 18.50 -5.09
CA GLN A 126 16.01 18.63 -6.54
C GLN A 126 15.04 17.70 -7.28
N LEU A 127 14.61 16.60 -6.65
CA LEU A 127 13.64 15.65 -7.23
C LEU A 127 12.19 15.97 -6.87
N ASP A 128 11.90 17.12 -6.26
CA ASP A 128 10.56 17.48 -5.78
C ASP A 128 9.48 17.37 -6.88
N ALA A 129 9.77 17.80 -8.11
CA ALA A 129 8.83 17.69 -9.21
C ALA A 129 8.45 16.23 -9.54
N LEU A 130 9.43 15.32 -9.49
CA LEU A 130 9.20 13.88 -9.64
C LEU A 130 8.41 13.33 -8.45
N VAL A 131 8.79 13.70 -7.23
CA VAL A 131 8.12 13.26 -6.00
C VAL A 131 6.65 13.67 -5.99
N GLN A 132 6.32 14.92 -6.34
CA GLN A 132 4.94 15.38 -6.42
C GLN A 132 4.12 14.60 -7.44
N MET A 133 4.68 14.33 -8.62
CA MET A 133 4.00 13.53 -9.65
C MET A 133 3.79 12.09 -9.17
N THR A 134 4.78 11.50 -8.49
CA THR A 134 4.68 10.16 -7.89
C THR A 134 3.62 10.13 -6.79
N ILE A 135 3.58 11.12 -5.88
CA ILE A 135 2.53 11.26 -4.86
C ILE A 135 1.15 11.29 -5.53
N HIS A 136 0.99 12.07 -6.60
CA HIS A 136 -0.27 12.13 -7.33
C HIS A 136 -0.66 10.78 -7.96
N ALA A 137 0.31 10.06 -8.55
CA ALA A 137 0.09 8.73 -9.13
C ALA A 137 -0.26 7.68 -8.06
N LEU A 138 0.42 7.71 -6.91
CA LEU A 138 0.16 6.80 -5.78
C LEU A 138 -1.19 7.07 -5.11
N LYS A 139 -1.60 8.33 -5.00
CA LYS A 139 -2.93 8.71 -4.49
C LYS A 139 -4.08 8.18 -5.34
N LYS A 140 -3.89 8.00 -6.65
CA LYS A 140 -4.89 7.36 -7.53
C LYS A 140 -5.05 5.86 -7.23
N ASN A 141 -4.07 5.27 -6.57
CA ASN A 141 -4.05 3.88 -6.14
C ASN A 141 -4.35 3.76 -4.62
N ASP A 142 -4.99 4.77 -4.02
CA ASP A 142 -5.38 4.83 -2.61
C ASP A 142 -4.23 4.59 -1.60
N PHE A 143 -3.00 4.99 -1.94
CA PHE A 143 -1.93 5.06 -0.95
C PHE A 143 -1.94 6.40 -0.18
N GLN A 144 -1.63 6.33 1.10
CA GLN A 144 -1.47 7.44 2.03
C GLN A 144 0.02 7.80 2.15
N MET A 145 0.38 9.03 1.77
CA MET A 145 1.78 9.46 1.75
C MET A 145 2.14 10.21 3.02
N PHE A 146 3.35 9.97 3.51
CA PHE A 146 4.06 10.87 4.41
C PHE A 146 5.31 11.39 3.68
N TYR A 147 5.39 12.70 3.48
CA TYR A 147 6.55 13.38 2.93
C TYR A 147 6.98 14.52 3.88
N ASP A 148 8.18 14.36 4.44
CA ASP A 148 8.79 15.21 5.47
C ASP A 148 8.61 16.72 5.21
N LYS A 149 8.77 17.15 3.96
CA LYS A 149 8.66 18.55 3.52
C LYS A 149 7.30 19.20 3.79
N TYR A 150 6.21 18.42 3.77
CA TYR A 150 4.85 18.94 3.90
C TYR A 150 4.16 18.53 5.20
N ASP A 151 4.60 17.43 5.80
CA ASP A 151 3.89 16.81 6.92
C ASP A 151 4.54 17.08 8.29
N LEU A 152 5.75 17.67 8.32
CA LEU A 152 6.40 18.05 9.58
C LEU A 152 5.95 19.43 10.04
N MET A 153 5.42 19.49 11.27
CA MET A 153 5.06 20.75 11.93
C MET A 153 6.31 21.54 12.35
N GLU A 154 6.28 22.86 12.17
CA GLU A 154 7.33 23.76 12.64
C GLU A 154 7.54 23.60 14.16
N GLY A 155 8.78 23.33 14.59
CA GLY A 155 9.16 23.23 16.01
C GLY A 155 9.19 21.80 16.59
N ALA A 156 8.88 20.77 15.80
CA ALA A 156 9.05 19.38 16.23
C ALA A 156 10.54 18.95 16.27
N ASP A 157 10.86 17.96 17.09
CA ASP A 157 12.14 17.24 16.97
C ASP A 157 12.11 16.39 15.68
N PHE A 158 12.60 16.99 14.60
CA PHE A 158 12.64 16.40 13.27
C PHE A 158 13.23 14.99 13.26
N ALA A 159 14.28 14.74 14.05
CA ALA A 159 14.95 13.44 14.07
C ALA A 159 14.11 12.37 14.78
N SER A 160 13.38 12.74 15.84
CA SER A 160 12.47 11.83 16.53
C SER A 160 11.22 11.53 15.71
N GLU A 161 10.61 12.56 15.10
CA GLU A 161 9.40 12.40 14.29
C GLU A 161 9.68 11.54 13.05
N ILE A 162 10.79 11.78 12.34
CA ILE A 162 11.15 10.97 11.18
C ILE A 162 11.45 9.53 11.57
N LYS A 163 12.14 9.27 12.69
CA LYS A 163 12.31 7.89 13.19
C LYS A 163 10.97 7.23 13.49
N GLN A 164 10.02 7.97 14.06
CA GLN A 164 8.70 7.44 14.37
C GLN A 164 7.92 7.14 13.09
N GLN A 165 7.94 8.03 12.10
CA GLN A 165 7.24 7.85 10.83
C GLN A 165 7.89 6.76 9.99
N LEU A 166 9.23 6.69 9.95
CA LEU A 166 9.94 5.57 9.35
C LEU A 166 9.54 4.26 9.99
N ARG A 167 9.48 4.16 11.33
CA ARG A 167 9.00 2.95 12.02
C ARG A 167 7.55 2.61 11.68
N LYS A 168 6.65 3.59 11.73
CA LYS A 168 5.23 3.41 11.38
C LYS A 168 5.06 2.88 9.95
N SER A 169 5.83 3.43 9.00
CA SER A 169 5.79 3.03 7.60
C SER A 169 6.58 1.77 7.31
N SER A 170 7.62 1.43 8.07
CA SER A 170 8.39 0.21 7.85
C SER A 170 7.76 -1.02 8.50
N ASP A 171 7.03 -0.85 9.61
CA ASP A 171 6.41 -1.97 10.35
C ASP A 171 5.39 -2.74 9.49
N ASN A 172 4.75 -2.10 8.51
CA ASN A 172 3.80 -2.75 7.59
C ASN A 172 3.54 -1.96 6.28
N GLY A 173 4.19 -0.82 6.02
CA GLY A 173 4.00 0.00 4.81
C GLY A 173 5.23 -0.01 3.91
N TYR A 174 5.47 1.08 3.18
CA TYR A 174 6.61 1.19 2.26
C TYR A 174 7.46 2.42 2.53
N VAL A 175 8.75 2.33 2.25
CA VAL A 175 9.69 3.45 2.27
C VAL A 175 10.29 3.60 0.88
N LEU A 176 9.90 4.65 0.15
CA LEU A 176 10.47 4.98 -1.15
C LEU A 176 11.68 5.89 -0.94
N ILE A 177 12.84 5.46 -1.43
CA ILE A 177 14.09 6.22 -1.33
C ILE A 177 14.49 6.66 -2.74
N PHE A 178 14.34 7.94 -3.04
CA PHE A 178 14.76 8.52 -4.31
C PHE A 178 16.24 8.86 -4.27
N ILE A 179 17.04 8.20 -5.10
CA ILE A 179 18.49 8.35 -5.13
C ILE A 179 18.89 8.97 -6.47
N ASP A 180 19.69 10.04 -6.40
CA ASP A 180 20.36 10.65 -7.54
C ASP A 180 21.87 10.70 -7.31
N GLU A 181 22.60 11.20 -8.30
CA GLU A 181 24.05 11.32 -8.24
C GLU A 181 24.59 12.32 -7.18
N ASN A 182 23.71 13.10 -6.54
CA ASN A 182 24.11 14.18 -5.63
C ASN A 182 23.99 13.76 -4.15
N LEU A 183 23.66 12.49 -3.87
CA LEU A 183 23.61 11.98 -2.50
C LEU A 183 24.99 12.08 -1.82
N LYS A 184 25.05 12.77 -0.68
CA LYS A 184 26.28 12.95 0.11
C LYS A 184 26.23 12.16 1.40
N GLU A 185 27.34 11.52 1.76
CA GLU A 185 27.60 11.04 3.11
C GLU A 185 27.50 12.25 4.07
N ASN A 186 26.67 12.15 5.12
CA ASN A 186 26.27 13.23 6.04
C ASN A 186 25.11 14.15 5.60
N SER A 187 24.47 13.91 4.46
CA SER A 187 23.20 14.56 4.17
C SER A 187 22.09 14.04 5.09
N PHE A 188 21.05 14.85 5.29
CA PHE A 188 19.88 14.41 6.06
C PHE A 188 19.21 13.19 5.43
N GLN A 189 19.11 13.16 4.10
CA GLN A 189 18.64 12.01 3.35
C GLN A 189 19.48 10.76 3.65
N TYR A 190 20.80 10.88 3.69
CA TYR A 190 21.68 9.75 4.03
C TYR A 190 21.37 9.17 5.42
N PHE A 191 21.04 10.03 6.39
CA PHE A 191 20.59 9.60 7.71
C PHE A 191 19.23 8.87 7.67
N GLU A 192 18.29 9.31 6.84
CA GLU A 192 17.00 8.62 6.63
C GLU A 192 17.21 7.23 6.02
N ILE A 193 18.09 7.12 5.01
CA ILE A 193 18.46 5.85 4.39
C ILE A 193 19.05 4.90 5.45
N GLN A 194 19.96 5.39 6.30
CA GLN A 194 20.52 4.62 7.41
C GLN A 194 19.45 4.11 8.38
N CYS A 195 18.46 4.95 8.70
CA CYS A 195 17.36 4.55 9.57
C CYS A 195 16.47 3.50 8.89
N ALA A 196 16.10 3.72 7.63
CA ALA A 196 15.27 2.79 6.85
C ALA A 196 15.92 1.42 6.72
N MET A 197 17.21 1.36 6.39
CA MET A 197 17.96 0.11 6.24
C MET A 197 18.09 -0.68 7.54
N LYS A 198 18.32 0.00 8.68
CA LYS A 198 18.34 -0.65 10.00
C LYS A 198 17.01 -1.34 10.30
N ILE A 199 15.89 -0.71 9.93
CA ILE A 199 14.58 -1.31 10.17
C ILE A 199 14.34 -2.47 9.20
N ASN A 200 14.67 -2.28 7.91
CA ASN A 200 14.53 -3.32 6.89
C ASN A 200 15.30 -4.61 7.24
N HIS A 201 16.54 -4.49 7.73
CA HIS A 201 17.34 -5.63 8.18
C HIS A 201 16.71 -6.36 9.38
N SER A 202 16.01 -5.65 10.27
CA SER A 202 15.38 -6.26 11.45
C SER A 202 14.12 -7.05 11.12
N MET A 203 13.46 -6.78 9.99
CA MET A 203 12.18 -7.36 9.61
C MET A 203 12.27 -8.50 8.60
N GLN A 204 13.41 -8.68 7.93
CA GLN A 204 13.58 -9.63 6.81
C GLN A 204 12.60 -9.43 5.65
N GLU A 205 11.91 -8.29 5.58
CA GLU A 205 10.95 -7.96 4.53
C GLU A 205 11.52 -6.94 3.53
N GLN A 206 10.95 -6.92 2.31
CA GLN A 206 11.29 -5.96 1.27
C GLN A 206 10.36 -4.74 1.29
N ARG A 207 10.54 -3.86 2.29
CA ARG A 207 9.70 -2.66 2.47
C ARG A 207 10.38 -1.35 2.08
N VAL A 208 11.71 -1.36 2.01
CA VAL A 208 12.50 -0.24 1.51
C VAL A 208 12.72 -0.40 0.01
N ILE A 209 12.20 0.52 -0.79
CA ILE A 209 12.26 0.45 -2.25
C ILE A 209 13.14 1.59 -2.76
N PRO A 210 14.36 1.31 -3.21
CA PRO A 210 15.22 2.32 -3.80
C PRO A 210 14.73 2.66 -5.21
N ILE A 211 14.69 3.95 -5.51
CA ILE A 211 14.30 4.53 -6.80
C ILE A 211 15.53 5.23 -7.36
N TRP A 212 16.08 4.71 -8.45
CA TRP A 212 17.20 5.34 -9.15
C TRP A 212 16.66 6.37 -10.15
N ALA A 213 16.93 7.64 -9.90
CA ALA A 213 16.42 8.77 -10.68
C ALA A 213 17.53 9.68 -11.25
N SER A 214 18.76 9.18 -11.30
CA SER A 214 19.92 9.89 -11.86
C SER A 214 19.70 10.29 -13.32
N GLN A 215 20.13 11.49 -13.67
CA GLN A 215 20.13 11.97 -15.06
C GLN A 215 21.53 11.89 -15.69
N LYS A 216 22.56 11.62 -14.90
CA LYS A 216 23.96 11.64 -15.35
C LYS A 216 24.57 10.27 -15.53
N PHE A 217 24.14 9.29 -14.76
CA PHE A 217 24.79 7.99 -14.66
C PHE A 217 23.78 6.87 -14.84
N ASP A 218 24.20 5.81 -15.54
CA ASP A 218 23.40 4.60 -15.68
C ASP A 218 23.49 3.74 -14.41
N TYR A 219 22.57 2.79 -14.26
CA TYR A 219 22.50 1.91 -13.09
C TYR A 219 23.80 1.11 -12.84
N ASP A 220 24.58 0.87 -13.90
CA ASP A 220 25.84 0.13 -13.83
C ASP A 220 26.97 0.94 -13.17
N GLU A 221 26.78 2.25 -12.96
CA GLU A 221 27.73 3.17 -12.32
C GLU A 221 27.40 3.43 -10.83
N LEU A 222 26.50 2.63 -10.23
CA LEU A 222 26.17 2.66 -8.80
C LEU A 222 27.37 2.42 -7.87
N LEU A 223 28.49 1.90 -8.39
CA LEU A 223 29.68 1.52 -7.62
C LEU A 223 30.44 2.71 -7.00
N ASP A 224 30.25 3.92 -7.53
CA ASP A 224 30.88 5.14 -7.01
C ASP A 224 30.06 5.83 -5.90
N LEU A 225 28.89 5.29 -5.57
CA LEU A 225 28.02 5.81 -4.53
C LEU A 225 28.40 5.28 -3.14
N PRO A 226 27.96 5.96 -2.08
CA PRO A 226 28.18 5.50 -0.71
C PRO A 226 27.75 4.04 -0.52
N PRO A 227 28.50 3.21 0.25
CA PRO A 227 28.24 1.78 0.39
C PRO A 227 26.80 1.41 0.77
N ILE A 228 26.13 2.27 1.55
CA ILE A 228 24.74 2.05 1.94
C ILE A 228 23.75 2.07 0.76
N VAL A 229 24.05 2.82 -0.29
CA VAL A 229 23.24 2.85 -1.51
C VAL A 229 23.31 1.50 -2.20
N PHE A 230 24.52 0.94 -2.29
CA PHE A 230 24.71 -0.41 -2.82
C PHE A 230 23.95 -1.45 -1.98
N GLU A 231 23.97 -1.32 -0.64
CA GLU A 231 23.15 -2.18 0.22
C GLU A 231 21.66 -2.05 -0.09
N CYS A 232 21.12 -0.84 -0.29
CA CYS A 232 19.73 -0.66 -0.69
C CYS A 232 19.37 -1.44 -1.97
N PHE A 233 20.21 -1.37 -3.00
CA PHE A 233 19.96 -2.07 -4.27
C PHE A 233 20.32 -3.56 -4.24
N ARG A 234 21.11 -4.03 -3.26
CA ARG A 234 21.47 -5.44 -3.12
C ARG A 234 20.31 -6.28 -2.58
N TYR A 235 19.50 -5.72 -1.68
CA TYR A 235 18.38 -6.43 -1.05
C TYR A 235 17.06 -6.29 -1.82
N HIS A 236 16.96 -5.31 -2.73
CA HIS A 236 15.71 -4.94 -3.39
C HIS A 236 15.91 -4.78 -4.90
N ALA A 237 14.97 -5.28 -5.70
CA ALA A 237 14.88 -4.94 -7.12
C ALA A 237 14.42 -3.48 -7.24
N GLY A 238 15.39 -2.56 -7.18
CA GLY A 238 15.14 -1.13 -7.24
C GLY A 238 14.40 -0.72 -8.51
N ILE A 239 13.71 0.41 -8.45
CA ILE A 239 12.98 0.97 -9.59
C ILE A 239 13.91 1.94 -10.30
N ASN A 240 14.37 1.58 -11.49
CA ASN A 240 15.16 2.47 -12.33
C ASN A 240 14.24 3.30 -13.23
N VAL A 241 14.25 4.62 -13.03
CA VAL A 241 13.51 5.59 -13.86
C VAL A 241 14.43 6.60 -14.54
N CYS A 242 15.73 6.31 -14.61
CA CYS A 242 16.70 7.15 -15.31
C CYS A 242 16.30 7.32 -16.77
N LYS A 243 16.57 8.53 -17.29
CA LYS A 243 16.29 8.91 -18.69
C LYS A 243 14.81 8.87 -19.10
N MET A 244 13.89 8.56 -18.17
CA MET A 244 12.45 8.71 -18.39
C MET A 244 12.02 10.14 -18.10
N ASP A 245 10.96 10.61 -18.76
CA ASP A 245 10.32 11.87 -18.38
C ASP A 245 9.58 11.71 -17.04
N ILE A 246 9.39 12.83 -16.32
CA ILE A 246 8.80 12.86 -14.97
C ILE A 246 7.47 12.11 -14.89
N LYS A 247 6.60 12.23 -15.90
CA LYS A 247 5.27 11.60 -15.88
C LYS A 247 5.41 10.10 -16.02
N THR A 248 6.23 9.63 -16.96
CA THR A 248 6.51 8.21 -17.14
C THR A 248 7.19 7.62 -15.91
N SER A 249 8.19 8.29 -15.33
CA SER A 249 8.85 7.86 -14.09
C SER A 249 7.85 7.67 -12.94
N ALA A 250 6.97 8.64 -12.71
CA ALA A 250 5.99 8.59 -11.63
C ALA A 250 4.98 7.43 -11.79
N LEU A 251 4.51 7.19 -13.02
CA LEU A 251 3.62 6.06 -13.32
C LEU A 251 4.33 4.72 -13.13
N THR A 252 5.57 4.60 -13.61
CA THR A 252 6.39 3.39 -13.40
C THR A 252 6.58 3.09 -11.92
N ILE A 253 6.91 4.10 -11.10
CA ILE A 253 7.07 3.93 -9.65
C ILE A 253 5.77 3.45 -9.01
N ALA A 254 4.64 4.11 -9.32
CA ALA A 254 3.35 3.76 -8.74
C ALA A 254 2.90 2.33 -9.11
N ASN A 255 3.02 1.95 -10.38
CA ASN A 255 2.65 0.62 -10.85
C ASN A 255 3.51 -0.46 -10.20
N ARG A 256 4.83 -0.23 -10.09
CA ARG A 256 5.73 -1.20 -9.44
C ARG A 256 5.44 -1.34 -7.95
N LEU A 257 5.05 -0.26 -7.26
CA LEU A 257 4.64 -0.37 -5.86
C LEU A 257 3.38 -1.23 -5.71
N VAL A 258 2.39 -1.06 -6.59
CA VAL A 258 1.18 -1.91 -6.60
C VAL A 258 1.55 -3.38 -6.83
N GLU A 259 2.43 -3.67 -7.79
CA GLU A 259 2.90 -5.04 -8.05
C GLU A 259 3.57 -5.66 -6.82
N ILE A 260 4.43 -4.91 -6.12
CA ILE A 260 5.08 -5.36 -4.89
C ILE A 260 4.04 -5.65 -3.79
N ASP A 261 3.05 -4.77 -3.63
CA ASP A 261 1.97 -4.95 -2.64
C ASP A 261 1.12 -6.19 -2.93
N VAL A 262 0.80 -6.45 -4.20
CA VAL A 262 0.10 -7.67 -4.63
C VAL A 262 0.92 -8.93 -4.32
N GLN A 263 2.21 -8.94 -4.67
CA GLN A 263 3.09 -10.09 -4.43
C GLN A 263 3.21 -10.41 -2.94
N GLN A 264 3.36 -9.38 -2.11
CA GLN A 264 3.43 -9.53 -0.66
C GLN A 264 2.08 -9.97 -0.06
N ASN A 265 0.95 -9.61 -0.69
CA ASN A 265 -0.38 -10.06 -0.25
C ASN A 265 -0.68 -11.51 -0.60
N ASN A 266 -0.41 -11.91 -1.84
CA ASN A 266 -0.76 -13.25 -2.32
C ASN A 266 0.02 -14.35 -1.59
N HIS A 267 1.28 -14.10 -1.19
CA HIS A 267 2.04 -15.04 -0.35
C HIS A 267 1.42 -15.26 1.05
N ASN A 268 0.81 -14.22 1.65
CA ASN A 268 0.12 -14.36 2.93
C ASN A 268 -1.21 -15.12 2.80
N VAL A 269 -1.90 -15.00 1.66
CA VAL A 269 -3.14 -15.74 1.43
C VAL A 269 -2.87 -17.21 1.12
N GLU A 270 -1.92 -17.55 0.24
CA GLU A 270 -1.61 -18.94 -0.11
C GLU A 270 -1.10 -19.76 1.09
N SER A 271 -0.40 -19.13 2.02
CA SER A 271 0.02 -19.77 3.28
C SER A 271 -1.14 -20.00 4.25
N SER A 272 -2.17 -19.15 4.23
CA SER A 272 -3.36 -19.28 5.11
C SER A 272 -4.44 -20.25 4.59
N VAL A 273 -4.43 -20.57 3.29
CA VAL A 273 -5.38 -21.51 2.66
C VAL A 273 -4.81 -22.93 2.56
N ALA A 274 -3.50 -23.11 2.77
CA ALA A 274 -2.81 -24.40 2.75
C ALA A 274 -2.71 -25.09 4.13
N GLU A 275 -3.25 -24.47 5.19
CA GLU A 275 -3.44 -25.05 6.53
C GLU A 275 -4.93 -25.32 6.82
#